data_AF-A0A396MNJ0-F1
#
_entry.id   AF-A0A396MNJ0-F1
#
_cell.length_a   1.000
_cell.length_b   1.000
_cell.length_c   1.000
_cell.angle_alpha   90.00
_cell.angle_beta   90.00
_cell.angle_gamma   90.00
#
_symmetry.space_group_name_H-M   'P 1'
#
loop_
_entity.id
_entity.type
_entity.pdbx_description
1 polymer ?
#
loop_
_entity_poly.entity_id
_entity_poly.type
_entity_poly.pdbx_seq_one_letter_code
_entity_poly.pdbx_strand_id
1 'polypeptide(L)' 'MLLVDRICRYTAKYGDIHTAVEKAVTECIAENILADFLRRNRAEVVEVCIFEYDEKREKELI' A
#
# COMPACT_ATOMS: atom_id res chain seq x y z
N MET A 1 7.84 3.95 7.93
CA MET A 1 8.32 3.19 6.74
C MET A 1 7.73 3.89 5.52
N LEU A 2 8.54 4.39 4.58
CA LEU A 2 8.09 5.34 3.53
C LEU A 2 6.86 4.89 2.73
N LEU A 3 6.73 3.60 2.40
CA LEU A 3 5.59 3.05 1.67
C LEU A 3 4.33 3.00 2.56
N VAL A 4 4.44 2.41 3.75
CA VAL A 4 3.32 2.28 4.72
C VAL A 4 2.78 3.66 5.12
N ASP A 5 3.67 4.63 5.35
CA ASP A 5 3.26 6.00 5.72
C ASP A 5 2.47 6.69 4.58
N ARG A 6 2.72 6.33 3.31
CA ARG A 6 1.92 6.81 2.17
C ARG A 6 0.59 6.07 2.05
N ILE A 7 0.61 4.76 2.22
CA ILE A 7 -0.61 3.94 2.23
C ILE A 7 -1.57 4.48 3.28
N CYS A 8 -1.14 4.66 4.54
CA CYS A 8 -1.99 5.22 5.59
C CYS A 8 -2.55 6.61 5.25
N ARG A 9 -1.74 7.50 4.68
CA ARG A 9 -2.19 8.83 4.24
C ARG A 9 -3.25 8.74 3.15
N TYR A 10 -3.08 7.86 2.17
CA TYR A 10 -4.04 7.69 1.09
C TYR A 10 -5.30 6.94 1.51
N THR A 11 -5.19 5.97 2.42
CA THR A 11 -6.36 5.31 3.00
C THR A 11 -7.21 6.31 3.77
N ALA A 12 -6.59 7.20 4.55
CA ALA A 12 -7.31 8.28 5.25
C ALA A 12 -7.97 9.29 4.28
N LYS A 13 -7.35 9.53 3.12
CA LYS A 13 -7.84 10.47 2.11
C LYS A 13 -8.97 9.90 1.24
N TYR A 14 -8.87 8.62 0.86
CA TYR A 14 -9.76 7.99 -0.13
C TYR A 14 -10.76 7.01 0.47
N GLY A 15 -10.53 6.53 1.70
CA GLY A 15 -11.38 5.51 2.34
C GLY A 15 -11.29 4.11 1.70
N ASP A 16 -10.38 3.93 0.74
CA ASP A 16 -10.19 2.68 -0.01
C ASP A 16 -8.71 2.28 0.01
N ILE A 17 -8.43 1.09 0.54
CA ILE A 17 -7.08 0.55 0.65
C ILE A 17 -6.49 0.21 -0.72
N HIS A 18 -7.31 -0.25 -1.67
CA HIS A 18 -6.82 -0.61 -3.01
C HIS A 18 -6.25 0.62 -3.72
N THR A 19 -7.03 1.70 -3.77
CA THR A 19 -6.60 2.98 -4.33
C THR A 19 -5.39 3.53 -3.58
N ALA A 20 -5.34 3.38 -2.26
CA ALA A 20 -4.26 3.89 -1.44
C ALA A 20 -2.91 3.19 -1.70
N VAL A 21 -2.93 1.86 -1.77
CA VAL A 21 -1.75 1.04 -2.06
C VAL A 21 -1.23 1.32 -3.46
N GLU A 22 -2.12 1.37 -4.46
CA GLU A 22 -1.73 1.68 -5.83
C GLU A 22 -1.10 3.06 -5.97
N LYS A 23 -1.73 4.09 -5.39
CA LYS A 23 -1.18 5.46 -5.34
C LYS A 23 0.20 5.50 -4.68
N ALA A 24 0.34 4.85 -3.53
CA ALA A 24 1.59 4.83 -2.78
C ALA A 24 2.73 4.16 -3.56
N VAL A 25 2.45 3.00 -4.18
CA VAL A 25 3.43 2.27 -4.98
C VAL A 25 3.84 3.08 -6.22
N THR A 26 2.88 3.67 -6.95
CA THR A 26 3.18 4.50 -8.12
C THR A 26 4.06 5.70 -7.76
N GLU A 27 3.76 6.42 -6.67
CA GLU A 27 4.58 7.56 -6.27
C GLU A 27 5.97 7.15 -5.75
N CYS A 28 6.07 6.06 -4.99
CA CYS A 28 7.37 5.55 -4.57
C CYS A 28 8.25 5.18 -5.77
N ILE A 29 7.67 4.56 -6.80
CA ILE A 29 8.38 4.27 -8.06
C ILE A 29 8.82 5.57 -8.76
N ALA A 30 7.95 6.58 -8.81
CA ALA A 30 8.23 7.87 -9.45
C ALA A 30 9.33 8.66 -8.73
N GLU A 31 9.37 8.60 -7.41
CA GLU A 31 10.37 9.25 -6.56
C GLU A 31 11.66 8.42 -6.40
N ASN A 32 11.78 7.32 -7.13
CA ASN A 32 12.91 6.39 -7.07
C ASN A 32 13.13 5.75 -5.68
N ILE A 33 12.07 5.66 -4.87
CA ILE A 33 12.08 5.02 -3.55
C ILE A 33 11.75 3.55 -3.73
N LEU A 34 12.72 2.66 -3.46
CA LEU A 34 12.54 1.21 -3.61
C LEU A 34 12.09 0.80 -5.03
N ALA A 35 12.36 1.65 -6.03
CA ALA A 35 11.64 1.60 -7.30
C ALA A 35 11.94 0.33 -8.10
N ASP A 36 13.16 -0.20 -8.04
CA ASP A 36 13.50 -1.47 -8.71
C ASP A 36 12.78 -2.66 -8.09
N PHE A 37 12.66 -2.68 -6.76
CA PHE A 37 11.91 -3.70 -6.04
C PHE A 37 10.41 -3.59 -6.35
N LEU A 38 9.85 -2.38 -6.26
CA LEU A 38 8.42 -2.14 -6.49
C LEU A 38 8.01 -2.37 -7.94
N ARG A 39 8.88 -2.09 -8.92
CA ARG A 39 8.61 -2.41 -10.33
C ARG A 39 8.56 -3.92 -10.58
N ARG A 40 9.47 -4.68 -9.97
CA ARG A 40 9.55 -6.15 -10.14
C ARG A 40 8.41 -6.87 -9.43
N ASN A 41 8.03 -6.39 -8.25
CA ASN A 41 7.10 -7.07 -7.35
C ASN A 41 5.78 -6.31 -7.20
N ARG A 42 5.38 -5.48 -8.18
CA ARG A 42 4.22 -4.58 -8.04
C ARG A 42 2.94 -5.33 -7.65
N ALA A 43 2.62 -6.41 -8.36
CA ALA A 43 1.39 -7.17 -8.12
C ALA A 43 1.40 -7.80 -6.72
N GLU A 44 2.51 -8.44 -6.35
CA GLU A 44 2.67 -9.08 -5.04
C GLU A 44 2.62 -8.07 -3.89
N VAL A 45 3.31 -6.93 -4.02
CA VAL A 45 3.29 -5.87 -2.99
C VAL A 45 1.88 -5.32 -2.81
N VAL A 46 1.14 -5.10 -3.91
CA VAL A 46 -0.25 -4.62 -3.84
C VAL A 46 -1.13 -5.63 -3.12
N GLU A 47 -1.07 -6.91 -3.54
CA GLU A 47 -1.85 -8.00 -2.97
C GLU A 47 -1.57 -8.22 -1.48
N VAL A 48 -0.30 -8.31 -1.09
CA VAL A 48 0.11 -8.49 0.31
C VAL A 48 -0.35 -7.32 1.17
N CYS A 49 -0.20 -6.08 0.70
CA CYS A 49 -0.61 -4.90 1.45
C CYS A 49 -2.13 -4.85 1.68
N ILE A 50 -2.93 -5.28 0.70
CA ILE A 50 -4.39 -5.35 0.84
C ILE A 50 -4.77 -6.47 1.82
N PHE A 51 -4.21 -7.66 1.63
CA PHE A 51 -4.49 -8.81 2.48
C PHE A 51 -4.17 -8.54 3.95
N GLU A 52 -2.98 -8.00 4.24
CA GLU A 52 -2.58 -7.65 5.60
C GLU A 52 -3.49 -6.58 6.23
N TYR A 53 -4.01 -5.66 5.42
CA TYR A 53 -4.91 -4.61 5.88
C TYR A 53 -6.28 -5.18 6.26
N ASP A 54 -6.85 -6.05 5.42
CA ASP A 54 -8.13 -6.70 5.69
C ASP A 54 -8.03 -7.66 6.89
N GLU A 55 -6.97 -8.46 7.01
CA GLU A 55 -6.72 -9.30 8.19
C GLU A 55 -6.67 -8.49 9.49
N LYS A 56 -6.04 -7.31 9.47
CA LYS A 56 -6.00 -6.42 10.64
C LYS A 56 -7.39 -5.90 10.99
N ARG A 57 -8.16 -5.47 9.98
CA ARG A 57 -9.54 -5.01 10.19
C ARG A 57 -10.43 -6.10 10.77
N GLU A 58 -10.31 -7.34 10.29
CA GLU A 58 -11.06 -8.48 10.85
C GLU A 58 -10.68 -8.75 12.31
N LYS A 59 -9.39 -8.71 12.65
CA LYS A 59 -8.91 -8.93 14.02
C LYS A 59 -9.31 -7.81 14.99
N GLU A 60 -9.44 -6.56 14.52
CA GLU A 60 -9.88 -5.42 15.34
C GLU A 60 -11.40 -5.38 15.58
N LEU A 61 -12.18 -6.13 14.78
CA LEU A 61 -13.65 -6.20 14.87
C LEU A 61 -14.15 -7.37 15.75
N ILE A 62 -13.25 -8.20 16.29
CA ILE A 62 -13.53 -9.36 17.15
C ILE A 62 -13.09 -9.06 18.58
#